data_AF-A0A931XI53-F1
#
_entry.id   AF-A0A931XI53-F1
#
_cell.length_a   1.000
_cell.length_b   1.000
_cell.length_c   1.000
_cell.angle_alpha   90.00
_cell.angle_beta   90.00
_cell.angle_gamma   90.00
#
_symmetry.space_group_name_H-M   'P 1'
#
loop_
_entity.id
_entity.type
_entity.pdbx_description
1 polymer ?
#
loop_
_entity_poly.entity_id
_entity_poly.type
_entity_poly.pdbx_seq_one_letter_code
_entity_poly.pdbx_strand_id
1 'polypeptide(L)'
;MTARTDAAALLASHAIRARIEEQELRLAPLAAKARYSRGREQLDEPSPMRTLYQQDRDRIVHSKAFRRLKHKTQVFIAPLGDHYITRLTHAIQVAQIARSVARALNLNEDLTEAIALSHDLGHPPFGHAGEEALNEVVPGGFRHAEQTLRVVERLEKDGAGLNLAWEVRDALATHSKAPSSLEATPWGVASTLEGQVVSLADGIAYINHDIEDAIRADLIAAADLPRAAIAVLGERHAERINAMVCDIIATNWERIRAGESSVGQTVGDYRRLAEDLVQRAERGERTLRMSPAVREATDALRGFLFERVYWAEFSRPDMRKARDLVQRLYTYFCTRPETLPPEFARALADEPVERVVCDYVSGMTDRFALQTFEDLFVPRLWSVVG
;
A
#
# COMPACT_ATOMS: atom_id res chain seq x y z
N MET A 1 37.05 -24.93 21.58
CA MET A 1 36.01 -25.79 20.98
C MET A 1 34.74 -25.05 20.57
N THR A 2 34.59 -23.76 20.90
CA THR A 2 33.38 -22.94 20.65
C THR A 2 33.30 -22.32 19.25
N ALA A 3 34.43 -21.98 18.62
CA ALA A 3 34.43 -21.32 17.30
C ALA A 3 34.10 -22.24 16.09
N ARG A 4 34.28 -23.56 16.20
CA ARG A 4 33.94 -24.52 15.11
C ARG A 4 32.45 -24.83 15.06
N THR A 5 31.75 -24.70 16.18
CA THR A 5 30.31 -24.94 16.28
C THR A 5 29.50 -23.81 15.62
N ASP A 6 29.99 -22.57 15.71
CA ASP A 6 29.36 -21.41 15.06
C ASP A 6 29.50 -21.42 13.53
N ALA A 7 30.66 -21.82 12.99
CA ALA A 7 30.86 -21.85 11.54
C ALA A 7 29.99 -22.92 10.84
N ALA A 8 29.80 -24.09 11.46
CA ALA A 8 28.93 -25.14 10.94
C ALA A 8 27.44 -24.75 11.01
N ALA A 9 27.03 -24.07 12.09
CA ALA A 9 25.68 -23.53 12.22
C ALA A 9 25.41 -22.41 11.19
N LEU A 10 26.38 -21.52 10.96
CA LEU A 10 26.29 -20.46 9.95
C LEU A 10 26.21 -21.05 8.54
N LEU A 11 27.04 -22.04 8.20
CA LEU A 11 26.98 -22.74 6.90
C LEU A 11 25.66 -23.49 6.68
N ALA A 12 25.16 -24.19 7.70
CA ALA A 12 23.85 -24.85 7.66
C ALA A 12 22.72 -23.83 7.50
N SER A 13 22.85 -22.66 8.13
CA SER A 13 21.86 -21.59 8.02
C SER A 13 21.86 -20.97 6.62
N HIS A 14 23.01 -20.67 6.00
CA HIS A 14 23.10 -20.22 4.60
C HIS A 14 22.49 -21.23 3.60
N ALA A 15 22.56 -22.53 3.90
CA ALA A 15 21.89 -23.55 3.12
C ALA A 15 20.34 -23.42 3.18
N ILE A 16 19.78 -22.85 4.24
CA ILE A 16 18.33 -22.62 4.36
C ILE A 16 17.87 -21.57 3.36
N ARG A 17 18.49 -20.39 3.33
CA ARG A 17 18.13 -19.35 2.34
C ARG A 17 18.30 -19.86 0.92
N ALA A 18 19.43 -20.50 0.62
CA ALA A 18 19.71 -21.04 -0.72
C ALA A 18 18.63 -22.06 -1.15
N ARG A 19 18.20 -22.92 -0.22
CA ARG A 19 17.09 -23.86 -0.46
C ARG A 19 15.77 -23.16 -0.75
N ILE A 20 15.44 -22.07 -0.03
CA ILE A 20 14.21 -21.31 -0.28
C ILE A 20 14.28 -20.63 -1.65
N GLU A 21 15.39 -19.97 -1.97
CA GLU A 21 15.63 -19.35 -3.28
C GLU A 21 15.62 -20.38 -4.43
N GLU A 22 16.05 -21.61 -4.18
CA GLU A 22 15.95 -22.72 -5.15
C GLU A 22 14.49 -23.19 -5.32
N GLN A 23 13.69 -23.20 -4.26
CA GLN A 23 12.25 -23.50 -4.35
C GLN A 23 11.52 -22.44 -5.20
N GLU A 24 11.93 -21.17 -5.15
CA GLU A 24 11.37 -20.11 -5.99
C GLU A 24 11.57 -20.35 -7.50
N LEU A 25 12.51 -21.22 -7.90
CA LEU A 25 12.67 -21.61 -9.32
C LEU A 25 11.48 -22.41 -9.84
N ARG A 26 10.65 -22.96 -8.96
CA ARG A 26 9.39 -23.68 -9.30
C ARG A 26 8.17 -22.76 -9.38
N LEU A 27 8.33 -21.47 -9.03
CA LEU A 27 7.29 -20.48 -9.28
C LEU A 27 7.08 -20.29 -10.77
N ALA A 28 5.98 -19.65 -11.15
CA ALA A 28 5.68 -19.34 -12.54
C ALA A 28 6.87 -18.64 -13.23
N PRO A 29 7.04 -18.82 -14.56
CA PRO A 29 8.16 -18.22 -15.29
C PRO A 29 8.27 -16.72 -15.10
N LEU A 30 7.12 -16.02 -15.08
CA LEU A 30 7.01 -14.57 -14.89
C LEU A 30 6.98 -14.11 -13.43
N ALA A 31 6.97 -15.04 -12.46
CA ALA A 31 7.01 -14.69 -11.04
C ALA A 31 8.37 -14.13 -10.63
N ALA A 32 8.38 -13.10 -9.81
CA ALA A 32 9.60 -12.53 -9.27
C ALA A 32 10.34 -13.53 -8.38
N LYS A 33 11.66 -13.63 -8.54
CA LYS A 33 12.51 -14.55 -7.77
C LYS A 33 13.53 -13.73 -6.98
N ALA A 34 13.60 -13.91 -5.68
CA ALA A 34 14.47 -13.13 -4.79
C ALA A 34 15.95 -13.27 -5.20
N ARG A 35 16.34 -14.44 -5.69
CA ARG A 35 17.68 -14.71 -6.22
C ARG A 35 18.09 -13.81 -7.40
N TYR A 36 17.12 -13.33 -8.17
CA TYR A 36 17.33 -12.51 -9.36
C TYR A 36 16.83 -11.08 -9.19
N SER A 37 16.60 -10.66 -7.94
CA SER A 37 16.21 -9.29 -7.62
C SER A 37 17.25 -8.29 -8.12
N ARG A 38 16.80 -7.08 -8.50
CA ARG A 38 17.66 -5.92 -8.76
C ARG A 38 18.33 -5.40 -7.48
N GLY A 39 17.94 -5.92 -6.33
CA GLY A 39 18.60 -5.72 -5.05
C GLY A 39 18.14 -4.46 -4.31
N ARG A 40 18.96 -4.06 -3.35
CA ARG A 40 18.79 -2.88 -2.49
C ARG A 40 19.75 -1.79 -2.93
N GLU A 41 19.45 -0.53 -2.61
CA GLU A 41 20.39 0.57 -2.87
C GLU A 41 21.64 0.46 -2.00
N GLN A 42 21.45 0.14 -0.72
CA GLN A 42 22.54 -0.16 0.19
C GLN A 42 22.69 -1.68 0.31
N LEU A 43 23.90 -2.18 0.09
CA LEU A 43 24.20 -3.60 0.19
C LEU A 43 24.20 -4.02 1.66
N ASP A 44 23.21 -4.81 2.04
CA ASP A 44 23.13 -5.44 3.36
C ASP A 44 23.82 -6.80 3.36
N GLU A 45 24.33 -7.21 4.52
CA GLU A 45 24.80 -8.59 4.70
C GLU A 45 23.64 -9.58 4.43
N PRO A 46 23.84 -10.56 3.54
CA PRO A 46 22.87 -11.61 3.27
C PRO A 46 22.39 -12.31 4.56
N SER A 47 21.10 -12.19 4.89
CA SER A 47 20.50 -13.04 5.92
C SER A 47 20.79 -14.51 5.60
N PRO A 48 21.24 -15.32 6.58
CA PRO A 48 21.52 -16.71 6.34
C PRO A 48 20.26 -17.51 6.02
N MET A 49 19.11 -17.16 6.62
CA MET A 49 17.90 -18.00 6.56
C MET A 49 16.74 -17.43 5.74
N ARG A 50 16.68 -16.10 5.58
CA ARG A 50 15.53 -15.41 4.97
C ARG A 50 15.89 -14.89 3.59
N THR A 51 14.95 -15.00 2.64
CA THR A 51 15.07 -14.33 1.34
C THR A 51 15.06 -12.81 1.52
N LEU A 52 15.38 -12.09 0.45
CA LEU A 52 15.38 -10.64 0.46
C LEU A 52 13.95 -10.07 0.66
N TYR A 53 12.91 -10.69 0.08
CA TYR A 53 11.51 -10.27 0.27
C TYR A 53 10.96 -10.59 1.67
N GLN A 54 11.37 -11.71 2.27
CA GLN A 54 11.03 -12.03 3.66
C GLN A 54 11.59 -10.98 4.64
N GLN A 55 12.82 -10.53 4.39
CA GLN A 55 13.41 -9.46 5.19
C GLN A 55 12.67 -8.13 5.00
N ASP A 56 12.19 -7.82 3.80
CA ASP A 56 11.40 -6.61 3.53
C ASP A 56 10.11 -6.62 4.31
N ARG A 57 9.34 -7.70 4.23
CA ARG A 57 8.13 -7.89 5.03
C ARG A 57 8.41 -7.65 6.51
N ASP A 58 9.47 -8.26 7.03
CA ASP A 58 9.79 -8.14 8.46
C ASP A 58 10.20 -6.70 8.83
N ARG A 59 10.95 -6.00 7.98
CA ARG A 59 11.30 -4.57 8.17
C ARG A 59 10.05 -3.69 8.18
N ILE A 60 9.12 -3.93 7.27
CA ILE A 60 7.86 -3.20 7.14
C ILE A 60 7.01 -3.38 8.39
N VAL A 61 6.74 -4.62 8.80
CA VAL A 61 5.89 -4.93 9.97
C VAL A 61 6.44 -4.32 11.26
N HIS A 62 7.76 -4.21 11.40
CA HIS A 62 8.39 -3.63 12.58
C HIS A 62 8.60 -2.11 12.50
N SER A 63 8.27 -1.45 11.38
CA SER A 63 8.42 0.01 11.21
C SER A 63 7.49 0.81 12.11
N LYS A 64 7.86 2.06 12.41
CA LYS A 64 6.97 2.98 13.16
C LYS A 64 5.74 3.32 12.32
N ALA A 65 5.93 3.58 11.02
CA ALA A 65 4.87 3.87 10.06
C ALA A 65 3.79 2.78 10.00
N PHE A 66 4.18 1.50 9.94
CA PHE A 66 3.21 0.40 9.88
C PHE A 66 2.35 0.33 11.16
N ARG A 67 2.95 0.54 12.33
CA ARG A 67 2.21 0.59 13.61
C ARG A 67 1.22 1.75 13.65
N ARG A 68 1.55 2.89 13.03
CA ARG A 68 0.67 4.07 12.97
C ARG A 68 -0.59 3.81 12.14
N LEU A 69 -0.58 2.88 11.21
CA LEU A 69 -1.77 2.51 10.41
C LEU A 69 -2.96 2.06 11.28
N LYS A 70 -2.70 1.52 12.48
CA LYS A 70 -3.73 1.18 13.47
C LYS A 70 -4.57 2.40 13.89
N HIS A 71 -3.99 3.58 13.85
CA HIS A 71 -4.56 4.82 14.35
C HIS A 71 -4.80 5.85 13.22
N LYS A 72 -4.97 5.35 11.99
CA LYS A 72 -5.36 6.14 10.81
C LYS A 72 -6.65 5.57 10.22
N THR A 73 -7.63 6.43 9.99
CA THR A 73 -8.87 6.10 9.29
C THR A 73 -8.60 5.80 7.82
N GLN A 74 -9.39 4.89 7.24
CA GLN A 74 -9.37 4.62 5.81
C GLN A 74 -10.19 5.67 5.05
N VAL A 75 -11.52 5.58 5.09
CA VAL A 75 -12.48 6.46 4.38
C VAL A 75 -13.31 7.32 5.32
N PHE A 76 -13.91 6.72 6.35
CA PHE A 76 -14.81 7.43 7.26
C PHE A 76 -14.03 8.02 8.45
N ILE A 77 -14.18 9.32 8.72
CA ILE A 77 -13.58 9.94 9.91
C ILE A 77 -14.30 9.39 11.13
N ALA A 78 -13.54 8.60 11.89
CA ALA A 78 -13.81 8.14 13.25
C ALA A 78 -15.30 8.17 13.64
N PRO A 79 -16.15 7.33 13.02
CA PRO A 79 -17.52 7.26 13.46
C PRO A 79 -17.51 6.62 14.85
N LEU A 80 -18.50 6.97 15.68
CA LEU A 80 -18.65 6.44 17.03
C LEU A 80 -18.91 4.91 16.97
N GLY A 81 -17.85 4.10 16.87
CA GLY A 81 -17.93 2.65 16.84
C GLY A 81 -16.58 1.96 16.62
N ASP A 82 -16.35 0.86 17.33
CA ASP A 82 -15.07 0.12 17.31
C ASP A 82 -14.87 -0.76 16.06
N HIS A 83 -15.83 -0.77 15.14
CA HIS A 83 -15.90 -1.71 14.01
C HIS A 83 -15.58 -1.09 12.64
N TYR A 84 -15.11 0.17 12.59
CA TYR A 84 -14.68 0.80 11.33
C TYR A 84 -13.27 0.38 10.95
N ILE A 85 -13.03 0.33 9.64
CA ILE A 85 -11.74 -0.11 9.10
C ILE A 85 -10.68 0.99 9.28
N THR A 86 -9.62 0.59 9.97
CA THR A 86 -8.36 1.31 10.01
C THR A 86 -7.52 0.96 8.78
N ARG A 87 -6.53 1.78 8.45
CA ARG A 87 -5.56 1.45 7.39
C ARG A 87 -4.83 0.14 7.64
N LEU A 88 -4.60 -0.22 8.90
CA LEU A 88 -3.95 -1.50 9.24
C LEU A 88 -4.83 -2.68 8.86
N THR A 89 -6.11 -2.63 9.19
CA THR A 89 -7.07 -3.69 8.82
C THR A 89 -7.25 -3.78 7.31
N HIS A 90 -7.27 -2.64 6.61
CA HIS A 90 -7.26 -2.59 5.14
C HIS A 90 -6.02 -3.29 4.57
N ALA A 91 -4.80 -2.90 4.99
CA ALA A 91 -3.57 -3.50 4.53
C ALA A 91 -3.51 -5.02 4.74
N ILE A 92 -4.07 -5.52 5.86
CA ILE A 92 -4.19 -6.96 6.13
C ILE A 92 -5.16 -7.65 5.15
N GLN A 93 -6.30 -7.03 4.85
CA GLN A 93 -7.26 -7.57 3.87
C GLN A 93 -6.65 -7.59 2.46
N VAL A 94 -5.96 -6.52 2.05
CA VAL A 94 -5.23 -6.45 0.79
C VAL A 94 -4.19 -7.56 0.72
N ALA A 95 -3.40 -7.75 1.78
CA ALA A 95 -2.40 -8.82 1.84
C ALA A 95 -3.05 -10.21 1.72
N GLN A 96 -4.19 -10.45 2.37
CA GLN A 96 -4.91 -11.72 2.27
C GLN A 96 -5.39 -12.00 0.85
N ILE A 97 -6.06 -11.03 0.21
CA ILE A 97 -6.57 -11.16 -1.17
C ILE A 97 -5.40 -11.35 -2.15
N ALA A 98 -4.38 -10.50 -2.05
CA ALA A 98 -3.22 -10.53 -2.93
C ALA A 98 -2.46 -11.86 -2.82
N ARG A 99 -2.24 -12.37 -1.60
CA ARG A 99 -1.59 -13.67 -1.39
C ARG A 99 -2.42 -14.83 -1.93
N SER A 100 -3.75 -14.79 -1.81
CA SER A 100 -4.61 -15.82 -2.41
C SER A 100 -4.47 -15.86 -3.94
N VAL A 101 -4.45 -14.70 -4.60
CA VAL A 101 -4.23 -14.61 -6.05
C VAL A 101 -2.81 -15.05 -6.42
N ALA A 102 -1.80 -14.56 -5.71
CA ALA A 102 -0.40 -14.90 -5.95
C ALA A 102 -0.15 -16.41 -5.80
N ARG A 103 -0.65 -17.03 -4.72
CA ARG A 103 -0.54 -18.47 -4.50
C ARG A 103 -1.21 -19.28 -5.61
N ALA A 104 -2.41 -18.88 -6.01
CA ALA A 104 -3.12 -19.55 -7.09
C ALA A 104 -2.31 -19.46 -8.40
N LEU A 105 -1.85 -18.27 -8.77
CA LEU A 105 -1.05 -18.06 -9.99
C LEU A 105 0.42 -18.50 -9.88
N ASN A 106 0.80 -19.16 -8.78
CA ASN A 106 2.16 -19.63 -8.49
C ASN A 106 3.21 -18.50 -8.57
N LEU A 107 2.87 -17.33 -8.02
CA LEU A 107 3.72 -16.13 -7.90
C LEU A 107 4.42 -16.07 -6.53
N ASN A 108 5.30 -15.09 -6.32
CA ASN A 108 6.02 -14.93 -5.07
C ASN A 108 5.14 -14.32 -3.96
N GLU A 109 4.71 -15.15 -3.01
CA GLU A 109 3.88 -14.71 -1.88
C GLU A 109 4.59 -13.71 -0.96
N ASP A 110 5.90 -13.87 -0.71
CA ASP A 110 6.65 -13.00 0.21
C ASP A 110 6.79 -11.58 -0.36
N LEU A 111 7.07 -11.44 -1.66
CA LEU A 111 7.07 -10.14 -2.34
C LEU A 111 5.66 -9.51 -2.32
N THR A 112 4.65 -10.29 -2.67
CA THR A 112 3.24 -9.84 -2.69
C THR A 112 2.81 -9.31 -1.33
N GLU A 113 3.13 -10.04 -0.25
CA GLU A 113 2.82 -9.66 1.12
C GLU A 113 3.57 -8.40 1.54
N ALA A 114 4.86 -8.28 1.24
CA ALA A 114 5.65 -7.10 1.55
C ALA A 114 5.06 -5.83 0.91
N ILE A 115 4.72 -5.88 -0.38
CA ILE A 115 4.09 -4.75 -1.09
C ILE A 115 2.73 -4.42 -0.47
N ALA A 116 1.87 -5.42 -0.28
CA ALA A 116 0.52 -5.23 0.27
C ALA A 116 0.54 -4.58 1.67
N LEU A 117 1.47 -4.97 2.54
CA LEU A 117 1.57 -4.40 3.89
C LEU A 117 2.17 -2.99 3.91
N SER A 118 2.84 -2.54 2.84
CA SER A 118 3.53 -1.25 2.82
C SER A 118 2.90 -0.18 1.92
N HIS A 119 1.93 -0.51 1.06
CA HIS A 119 1.35 0.43 0.09
C HIS A 119 0.83 1.74 0.71
N ASP A 120 0.27 1.64 1.93
CA ASP A 120 -0.42 2.73 2.61
C ASP A 120 0.40 3.47 3.67
N LEU A 121 1.71 3.20 3.81
CA LEU A 121 2.54 3.79 4.88
C LEU A 121 2.60 5.32 4.85
N GLY A 122 2.48 5.92 3.67
CA GLY A 122 2.57 7.36 3.42
C GLY A 122 1.27 8.13 3.54
N HIS A 123 0.14 7.48 3.82
CA HIS A 123 -1.13 8.21 3.93
C HIS A 123 -1.13 9.18 5.12
N PRO A 124 -1.61 10.42 4.96
CA PRO A 124 -1.72 11.39 6.05
C PRO A 124 -2.84 11.01 7.02
N PRO A 125 -2.95 11.69 8.18
CA PRO A 125 -4.12 11.55 9.04
C PRO A 125 -5.41 11.90 8.29
N PHE A 126 -6.52 11.28 8.67
CA PHE A 126 -7.86 11.45 8.06
C PHE A 126 -7.99 10.96 6.61
N GLY A 127 -7.12 10.05 6.18
CA GLY A 127 -7.23 9.37 4.88
C GLY A 127 -7.22 10.34 3.69
N HIS A 128 -8.18 10.19 2.78
CA HIS A 128 -8.26 11.01 1.56
C HIS A 128 -8.43 12.50 1.85
N ALA A 129 -9.16 12.88 2.91
CA ALA A 129 -9.32 14.28 3.27
C ALA A 129 -7.98 14.93 3.64
N GLY A 130 -7.10 14.21 4.35
CA GLY A 130 -5.75 14.68 4.67
C GLY A 130 -4.85 14.76 3.44
N GLU A 131 -5.01 13.84 2.49
CA GLU A 131 -4.26 13.82 1.24
C GLU A 131 -4.63 15.01 0.35
N GLU A 132 -5.92 15.27 0.16
CA GLU A 132 -6.41 16.46 -0.55
C GLU A 132 -5.94 17.75 0.15
N ALA A 133 -6.07 17.80 1.48
CA ALA A 133 -5.64 18.93 2.29
C ALA A 133 -4.18 19.29 2.06
N LEU A 134 -3.28 18.31 2.11
CA LEU A 134 -1.85 18.49 1.85
C LEU A 134 -1.57 18.81 0.39
N ASN A 135 -2.26 18.15 -0.56
CA ASN A 135 -2.04 18.36 -1.98
C ASN A 135 -2.31 19.81 -2.42
N GLU A 136 -3.19 20.52 -1.73
CA GLU A 136 -3.48 21.93 -1.99
C GLU A 136 -2.43 22.91 -1.44
N VAL A 137 -1.77 22.55 -0.32
CA VAL A 137 -0.89 23.49 0.41
C VAL A 137 0.59 23.17 0.29
N VAL A 138 0.95 21.93 -0.05
CA VAL A 138 2.33 21.50 -0.29
C VAL A 138 2.76 21.96 -1.69
N PRO A 139 3.85 22.73 -1.82
CA PRO A 139 4.38 23.10 -3.14
C PRO A 139 4.69 21.86 -3.99
N GLY A 140 4.11 21.79 -5.19
CA GLY A 140 4.24 20.63 -6.09
C GLY A 140 3.25 19.51 -5.83
N GLY A 141 2.35 19.65 -4.84
CA GLY A 141 1.32 18.67 -4.51
C GLY A 141 1.79 17.60 -3.52
N PHE A 142 0.87 16.70 -3.19
CA PHE A 142 1.08 15.59 -2.27
C PHE A 142 0.39 14.34 -2.78
N ARG A 143 1.09 13.21 -2.72
CA ARG A 143 0.56 11.89 -3.05
C ARG A 143 1.03 10.87 -2.03
N HIS A 144 0.10 10.08 -1.52
CA HIS A 144 0.39 9.04 -0.53
C HIS A 144 1.44 8.04 -1.04
N ALA A 145 1.42 7.67 -2.32
CA ALA A 145 2.37 6.73 -2.92
C ALA A 145 3.82 7.26 -2.90
N GLU A 146 4.02 8.53 -3.27
CA GLU A 146 5.34 9.18 -3.17
C GLU A 146 5.79 9.31 -1.72
N GLN A 147 4.86 9.63 -0.83
CA GLN A 147 5.15 9.70 0.60
C GLN A 147 5.48 8.32 1.16
N THR A 148 4.84 7.25 0.70
CA THR A 148 5.16 5.85 1.07
C THR A 148 6.59 5.51 0.67
N LEU A 149 7.02 5.85 -0.55
CA LEU A 149 8.42 5.68 -0.98
C LEU A 149 9.37 6.45 -0.07
N ARG A 150 9.05 7.71 0.21
CA ARG A 150 9.85 8.54 1.10
C ARG A 150 9.95 7.97 2.50
N VAL A 151 8.86 7.42 3.05
CA VAL A 151 8.86 6.73 4.35
C VAL A 151 9.86 5.57 4.35
N VAL A 152 9.83 4.72 3.33
CA VAL A 152 10.67 3.52 3.27
C VAL A 152 12.10 3.78 2.80
N GLU A 153 12.39 4.92 2.17
CA GLU A 153 13.73 5.28 1.70
C GLU A 153 14.46 6.27 2.60
N ARG A 154 13.73 7.17 3.26
CA ARG A 154 14.31 8.35 3.93
C ARG A 154 13.84 8.60 5.35
N LEU A 155 12.62 8.23 5.75
CA LEU A 155 12.08 8.69 7.06
C LEU A 155 12.21 7.66 8.18
N GLU A 156 11.98 6.38 7.89
CA GLU A 156 12.13 5.34 8.91
C GLU A 156 13.59 5.22 9.38
N LYS A 157 13.79 4.61 10.56
CA LYS A 157 15.12 4.40 11.15
C LYS A 157 15.96 5.69 11.25
N ASP A 158 15.31 6.76 11.72
CA ASP A 158 15.94 8.05 12.03
C ASP A 158 16.72 8.64 10.84
N GLY A 159 16.13 8.55 9.64
CA GLY A 159 16.70 9.10 8.41
C GLY A 159 17.32 8.07 7.44
N ALA A 160 17.45 6.80 7.87
CA ALA A 160 18.12 5.77 7.07
C ALA A 160 17.18 5.00 6.11
N GLY A 161 15.87 5.10 6.32
CA GLY A 161 14.88 4.28 5.62
C GLY A 161 14.89 2.82 6.06
N LEU A 162 14.12 2.01 5.34
CA LEU A 162 14.05 0.56 5.49
C LEU A 162 14.95 -0.17 4.48
N ASN A 163 15.54 0.56 3.51
CA ASN A 163 16.42 0.02 2.47
C ASN A 163 15.78 -1.18 1.74
N LEU A 164 14.51 -1.08 1.34
CA LEU A 164 13.75 -2.19 0.74
C LEU A 164 14.25 -2.56 -0.67
N ALA A 165 13.93 -3.77 -1.11
CA ALA A 165 14.23 -4.21 -2.46
C ALA A 165 13.60 -3.31 -3.52
N TRP A 166 14.25 -3.22 -4.67
CA TRP A 166 13.76 -2.46 -5.82
C TRP A 166 12.34 -2.89 -6.23
N GLU A 167 12.04 -4.20 -6.24
CA GLU A 167 10.73 -4.71 -6.66
C GLU A 167 9.60 -4.25 -5.74
N VAL A 168 9.88 -4.11 -4.44
CA VAL A 168 8.91 -3.57 -3.49
C VAL A 168 8.69 -2.09 -3.78
N ARG A 169 9.77 -1.31 -3.93
CA ARG A 169 9.70 0.13 -4.17
C ARG A 169 9.02 0.47 -5.51
N ASP A 170 9.35 -0.25 -6.58
CA ASP A 170 8.70 -0.11 -7.89
C ASP A 170 7.16 -0.29 -7.80
N ALA A 171 6.70 -1.31 -7.07
CA ALA A 171 5.28 -1.53 -6.87
C ALA A 171 4.64 -0.44 -6.00
N LEU A 172 5.33 0.06 -4.97
CA LEU A 172 4.84 1.17 -4.14
C LEU A 172 4.69 2.46 -4.95
N ALA A 173 5.57 2.72 -5.92
CA ALA A 173 5.50 3.89 -6.79
C ALA A 173 4.28 3.89 -7.72
N THR A 174 3.82 2.71 -8.14
CA THR A 174 2.91 2.54 -9.29
C THR A 174 1.53 1.97 -8.91
N HIS A 175 1.26 1.74 -7.62
CA HIS A 175 0.05 1.01 -7.21
C HIS A 175 -1.25 1.83 -7.27
N SER A 176 -1.21 3.17 -7.32
CA SER A 176 -2.40 4.02 -7.27
C SER A 176 -3.24 3.96 -8.57
N LYS A 177 -4.57 4.05 -8.46
CA LYS A 177 -5.54 3.84 -9.56
C LYS A 177 -6.32 5.11 -9.88
N ALA A 178 -6.89 5.16 -11.08
CA ALA A 178 -7.86 6.20 -11.40
C ALA A 178 -9.19 6.01 -10.64
N PRO A 179 -9.97 7.07 -10.42
CA PRO A 179 -11.33 6.96 -9.89
C PRO A 179 -12.25 6.09 -10.76
N SER A 180 -12.06 6.13 -12.08
CA SER A 180 -12.97 5.51 -13.06
C SER A 180 -12.72 4.04 -13.37
N SER A 181 -11.54 3.49 -13.06
CA SER A 181 -11.25 2.08 -13.34
C SER A 181 -10.14 1.52 -12.44
N LEU A 182 -10.29 0.26 -12.01
CA LEU A 182 -9.25 -0.45 -11.26
C LEU A 182 -8.06 -0.86 -12.12
N GLU A 183 -8.26 -1.02 -13.42
CA GLU A 183 -7.18 -1.37 -14.35
C GLU A 183 -6.41 -0.15 -14.85
N ALA A 184 -6.98 1.06 -14.71
CA ALA A 184 -6.32 2.29 -15.10
C ALA A 184 -5.10 2.59 -14.21
N THR A 185 -3.99 2.88 -14.88
CA THR A 185 -2.65 3.03 -14.30
C THR A 185 -2.11 4.44 -14.58
N PRO A 186 -2.73 5.49 -14.02
CA PRO A 186 -2.35 6.88 -14.30
C PRO A 186 -0.90 7.20 -13.91
N TRP A 187 -0.31 6.39 -13.03
CA TRP A 187 1.02 6.58 -12.46
C TRP A 187 1.99 5.45 -12.81
N GLY A 188 1.69 4.72 -13.87
CA GLY A 188 2.50 3.59 -14.33
C GLY A 188 1.99 2.24 -13.83
N VAL A 189 2.67 1.20 -14.28
CA VAL A 189 2.35 -0.19 -13.99
C VAL A 189 3.50 -0.78 -13.21
N ALA A 190 3.22 -1.60 -12.19
CA ALA A 190 4.29 -2.31 -11.50
C ALA A 190 5.01 -3.28 -12.44
N SER A 191 6.33 -3.31 -12.33
CA SER A 191 7.24 -4.12 -13.14
C SER A 191 7.18 -5.61 -12.82
N THR A 192 6.49 -6.00 -11.74
CA THR A 192 6.29 -7.39 -11.32
C THR A 192 4.81 -7.77 -11.38
N LEU A 193 4.51 -9.06 -11.61
CA LEU A 193 3.13 -9.55 -11.54
C LEU A 193 2.59 -9.42 -10.11
N GLU A 194 3.44 -9.65 -9.11
CA GLU A 194 3.13 -9.49 -7.69
C GLU A 194 2.67 -8.06 -7.37
N GLY A 195 3.36 -7.03 -7.86
CA GLY A 195 2.92 -5.63 -7.72
C GLY A 195 1.61 -5.35 -8.44
N GLN A 196 1.39 -5.92 -9.63
CA GLN A 196 0.12 -5.81 -10.35
C GLN A 196 -1.04 -6.51 -9.62
N VAL A 197 -0.78 -7.65 -8.96
CA VAL A 197 -1.75 -8.35 -8.09
C VAL A 197 -2.13 -7.45 -6.93
N VAL A 198 -1.16 -6.87 -6.23
CA VAL A 198 -1.45 -5.99 -5.08
C VAL A 198 -2.26 -4.76 -5.51
N SER A 199 -1.95 -4.19 -6.67
CA SER A 199 -2.76 -3.11 -7.24
C SER A 199 -4.23 -3.56 -7.43
N LEU A 200 -4.51 -4.72 -8.03
CA LEU A 200 -5.90 -5.21 -8.14
C LEU A 200 -6.53 -5.51 -6.78
N ALA A 201 -5.79 -6.18 -5.88
CA ALA A 201 -6.26 -6.59 -4.56
C ALA A 201 -6.67 -5.40 -3.68
N ASP A 202 -5.91 -4.30 -3.74
CA ASP A 202 -6.25 -3.06 -3.05
C ASP A 202 -7.60 -2.48 -3.55
N GLY A 203 -7.81 -2.48 -4.87
CA GLY A 203 -9.10 -2.08 -5.45
C GLY A 203 -10.27 -2.98 -5.05
N ILE A 204 -10.04 -4.30 -4.98
CA ILE A 204 -11.05 -5.28 -4.54
C ILE A 204 -11.39 -5.07 -3.06
N ALA A 205 -10.38 -4.93 -2.21
CA ALA A 205 -10.57 -4.69 -0.78
C ALA A 205 -11.39 -3.41 -0.58
N TYR A 206 -10.93 -2.31 -1.19
CA TYR A 206 -11.53 -0.98 -1.16
C TYR A 206 -13.03 -1.01 -1.47
N ILE A 207 -13.42 -1.51 -2.64
CA ILE A 207 -14.83 -1.55 -3.06
C ILE A 207 -15.69 -2.31 -2.05
N ASN A 208 -15.19 -3.44 -1.54
CA ASN A 208 -16.01 -4.31 -0.73
C ASN A 208 -16.27 -3.77 0.66
N HIS A 209 -15.25 -3.21 1.32
CA HIS A 209 -15.48 -2.66 2.65
C HIS A 209 -16.14 -1.30 2.63
N ASP A 210 -15.90 -0.47 1.61
CA ASP A 210 -16.57 0.83 1.51
C ASP A 210 -18.07 0.67 1.26
N ILE A 211 -18.49 -0.37 0.53
CA ILE A 211 -19.93 -0.72 0.44
C ILE A 211 -20.50 -1.02 1.82
N GLU A 212 -19.80 -1.81 2.64
CA GLU A 212 -20.28 -2.18 3.98
C GLU A 212 -20.31 -0.98 4.93
N ASP A 213 -19.27 -0.16 4.92
CA ASP A 213 -19.18 1.02 5.77
C ASP A 213 -20.18 2.10 5.33
N ALA A 214 -20.42 2.27 4.03
CA ALA A 214 -21.44 3.17 3.51
C ALA A 214 -22.87 2.73 3.86
N ILE A 215 -23.15 1.42 3.83
CA ILE A 215 -24.43 0.87 4.32
C ILE A 215 -24.56 1.07 5.82
N ARG A 216 -23.50 0.81 6.60
CA ARG A 216 -23.50 1.00 8.06
C ARG A 216 -23.66 2.47 8.46
N ALA A 217 -23.18 3.39 7.64
CA ALA A 217 -23.31 4.84 7.82
C ALA A 217 -24.63 5.41 7.27
N ASP A 218 -25.57 4.57 6.84
CA ASP A 218 -26.84 4.94 6.22
C ASP A 218 -26.69 5.89 5.00
N LEU A 219 -25.57 5.82 4.29
CA LEU A 219 -25.34 6.62 3.07
C LEU A 219 -26.01 6.00 1.85
N ILE A 220 -26.06 4.67 1.80
CA ILE A 220 -26.68 3.88 0.73
C ILE A 220 -27.39 2.67 1.34
N ALA A 221 -28.43 2.18 0.68
CA ALA A 221 -29.00 0.87 0.95
C ALA A 221 -28.37 -0.19 0.02
N ALA A 222 -28.36 -1.46 0.45
CA ALA A 222 -27.92 -2.57 -0.41
C ALA A 222 -28.70 -2.64 -1.75
N ALA A 223 -29.95 -2.18 -1.75
CA ALA A 223 -30.80 -2.11 -2.94
C ALA A 223 -30.39 -1.01 -3.94
N ASP A 224 -29.59 -0.02 -3.51
CA ASP A 224 -29.11 1.07 -4.37
C ASP A 224 -27.95 0.62 -5.26
N LEU A 225 -27.29 -0.51 -4.92
CA LEU A 225 -26.15 -1.01 -5.69
C LEU A 225 -26.55 -1.36 -7.13
N PRO A 226 -25.72 -1.03 -8.13
CA PRO A 226 -25.99 -1.33 -9.54
C PRO A 226 -26.33 -2.81 -9.78
N ARG A 227 -27.60 -3.10 -10.11
CA ARG A 227 -28.10 -4.48 -10.26
C ARG A 227 -27.32 -5.30 -11.29
N ALA A 228 -26.90 -4.67 -12.39
CA ALA A 228 -26.08 -5.33 -13.40
C ALA A 228 -24.71 -5.79 -12.86
N ALA A 229 -24.07 -4.97 -12.03
CA ALA A 229 -22.79 -5.32 -11.41
C ALA A 229 -22.95 -6.41 -10.35
N ILE A 230 -24.00 -6.31 -9.52
CA ILE A 230 -24.32 -7.30 -8.49
C ILE A 230 -24.70 -8.65 -9.10
N ALA A 231 -25.35 -8.69 -10.26
CA ALA A 231 -25.63 -9.94 -10.96
C ALA A 231 -24.35 -10.69 -11.39
N VAL A 232 -23.26 -9.98 -11.66
CA VAL A 232 -21.96 -10.55 -12.05
C VAL A 232 -21.11 -10.90 -10.82
N LEU A 233 -21.06 -9.99 -9.84
CA LEU A 233 -20.13 -10.09 -8.71
C LEU A 233 -20.73 -10.77 -7.48
N GLY A 234 -22.05 -10.75 -7.32
CA GLY A 234 -22.75 -11.26 -6.14
C GLY A 234 -23.20 -10.16 -5.17
N GLU A 235 -24.15 -10.53 -4.30
CA GLU A 235 -24.81 -9.61 -3.36
C GLU A 235 -24.03 -9.49 -2.05
N ARG A 236 -23.41 -10.58 -1.60
CA ARG A 236 -22.69 -10.63 -0.33
C ARG A 236 -21.22 -10.29 -0.53
N HIS A 237 -20.61 -9.72 0.50
CA HIS A 237 -19.19 -9.38 0.54
C HIS A 237 -18.28 -10.52 0.08
N ALA A 238 -18.47 -11.71 0.64
CA ALA A 238 -17.68 -12.88 0.30
C ALA A 238 -17.87 -13.32 -1.16
N GLU A 239 -19.07 -13.14 -1.73
CA GLU A 239 -19.36 -13.50 -3.13
C GLU A 239 -18.61 -12.57 -4.07
N ARG A 240 -18.65 -11.25 -3.83
CA ARG A 240 -17.95 -10.24 -4.63
C ARG A 240 -16.45 -10.46 -4.66
N ILE A 241 -15.82 -10.63 -3.49
CA ILE A 241 -14.39 -10.92 -3.41
C ILE A 241 -14.09 -12.22 -4.17
N ASN A 242 -14.86 -13.28 -3.92
CA ASN A 242 -14.62 -14.58 -4.57
C ASN A 242 -14.78 -14.50 -6.09
N ALA A 243 -15.78 -13.79 -6.60
CA ALA A 243 -16.01 -13.60 -8.03
C ALA A 243 -14.82 -12.88 -8.69
N MET A 244 -14.38 -11.75 -8.13
CA MET A 244 -13.24 -10.99 -8.66
C MET A 244 -11.92 -11.77 -8.57
N VAL A 245 -11.66 -12.45 -7.45
CA VAL A 245 -10.45 -13.27 -7.26
C VAL A 245 -10.43 -14.46 -8.21
N CYS A 246 -11.52 -15.22 -8.30
CA CYS A 246 -11.62 -16.37 -9.21
C CYS A 246 -11.46 -15.93 -10.67
N ASP A 247 -12.06 -14.81 -11.06
CA ASP A 247 -11.98 -14.26 -12.42
C ASP A 247 -10.55 -13.86 -12.79
N ILE A 248 -9.85 -13.14 -11.90
CA ILE A 248 -8.44 -12.78 -12.12
C ILE A 248 -7.59 -14.05 -12.29
N ILE A 249 -7.82 -15.07 -11.46
CA ILE A 249 -7.08 -16.33 -11.57
C ILE A 249 -7.37 -17.01 -12.90
N ALA A 250 -8.64 -17.23 -13.23
CA ALA A 250 -9.05 -17.94 -14.45
C ALA A 250 -8.60 -17.22 -15.73
N THR A 251 -8.77 -15.91 -15.79
CA THR A 251 -8.41 -15.07 -16.95
C THR A 251 -6.91 -15.07 -17.25
N ASN A 252 -6.07 -15.26 -16.24
CA ASN A 252 -4.61 -15.17 -16.37
C ASN A 252 -3.90 -16.52 -16.27
N TRP A 253 -4.57 -17.57 -15.80
CA TRP A 253 -3.98 -18.89 -15.54
C TRP A 253 -3.20 -19.43 -16.74
N GLU A 254 -3.83 -19.55 -17.91
CA GLU A 254 -3.19 -20.10 -19.11
C GLU A 254 -2.02 -19.23 -19.57
N ARG A 255 -2.14 -17.91 -19.51
CA ARG A 255 -1.08 -16.98 -19.94
C ARG A 255 0.16 -17.06 -19.04
N ILE A 256 -0.05 -17.23 -17.75
CA ILE A 256 1.03 -17.32 -16.76
C ILE A 256 1.67 -18.72 -16.80
N ARG A 257 0.86 -19.77 -17.01
CA ARG A 257 1.34 -21.15 -17.15
C ARG A 257 1.89 -21.52 -18.54
N ALA A 258 1.48 -20.88 -19.62
CA ALA A 258 1.95 -21.26 -20.97
C ALA A 258 3.47 -21.11 -21.14
N GLY A 259 4.13 -20.32 -20.27
CA GLY A 259 5.58 -20.29 -20.17
C GLY A 259 6.21 -21.54 -19.51
N GLU A 260 5.45 -22.41 -18.85
CA GLU A 260 5.95 -23.64 -18.19
C GLU A 260 6.39 -24.70 -19.21
N SER A 261 5.80 -24.72 -20.42
CA SER A 261 6.02 -25.77 -21.42
C SER A 261 7.02 -25.40 -22.53
N SER A 262 7.48 -24.15 -22.60
CA SER A 262 8.27 -23.63 -23.75
C SER A 262 9.53 -22.86 -23.36
N VAL A 263 9.77 -22.67 -22.07
CA VAL A 263 10.95 -21.97 -21.55
C VAL A 263 11.93 -23.02 -21.06
N GLY A 264 13.09 -23.12 -21.72
CA GLY A 264 14.22 -23.87 -21.15
C GLY A 264 14.42 -23.38 -19.72
N GLN A 265 14.58 -24.28 -18.76
CA GLN A 265 14.77 -23.93 -17.34
C GLN A 265 16.16 -23.32 -17.10
N THR A 266 16.57 -22.35 -17.92
CA THR A 266 17.86 -21.67 -17.83
C THR A 266 17.66 -20.30 -17.22
N VAL A 267 18.68 -19.84 -16.48
CA VAL A 267 18.73 -18.51 -15.88
C VAL A 267 18.58 -17.40 -16.93
N GLY A 268 19.08 -17.63 -18.15
CA GLY A 268 19.00 -16.68 -19.26
C GLY A 268 17.57 -16.43 -19.74
N ASP A 269 16.73 -17.46 -19.71
CA ASP A 269 15.36 -17.35 -20.17
C ASP A 269 14.47 -16.58 -19.18
N TYR A 270 14.67 -16.80 -17.87
CA TYR A 270 14.00 -16.00 -16.84
C TYR A 270 14.33 -14.51 -16.96
N ARG A 271 15.63 -14.17 -17.06
CA ARG A 271 16.05 -12.75 -17.13
C ARG A 271 15.41 -12.04 -18.32
N ARG A 272 15.32 -12.70 -19.47
CA ARG A 272 14.65 -12.13 -20.66
C ARG A 272 13.17 -11.87 -20.41
N LEU A 273 12.46 -12.82 -19.79
CA LEU A 273 11.04 -12.69 -19.48
C LEU A 273 10.77 -11.59 -18.44
N ALA A 274 11.60 -11.50 -17.41
CA ALA A 274 11.51 -10.44 -16.40
C ALA A 274 11.76 -9.05 -17.01
N GLU A 275 12.75 -8.93 -17.89
CA GLU A 275 13.05 -7.68 -18.59
C GLU A 275 11.92 -7.27 -19.55
N ASP A 276 11.32 -8.23 -20.28
CA ASP A 276 10.14 -7.98 -21.12
C ASP A 276 8.93 -7.50 -20.30
N LEU A 277 8.72 -8.06 -19.10
CA LEU A 277 7.66 -7.59 -18.20
C LEU A 277 7.90 -6.14 -17.74
N VAL A 278 9.14 -5.80 -17.39
CA VAL A 278 9.52 -4.42 -17.03
C VAL A 278 9.28 -3.47 -18.21
N GLN A 279 9.73 -3.82 -19.42
CA GLN A 279 9.55 -2.99 -20.62
C GLN A 279 8.08 -2.80 -21.00
N ARG A 280 7.21 -3.79 -20.75
CA ARG A 280 5.76 -3.63 -20.89
C ARG A 280 5.22 -2.65 -19.87
N ALA A 281 5.62 -2.80 -18.60
CA ALA A 281 5.19 -1.94 -17.51
C ALA A 281 5.59 -0.47 -17.73
N GLU A 282 6.82 -0.21 -18.20
CA GLU A 282 7.33 1.12 -18.58
C GLU A 282 6.53 1.76 -19.72
N ARG A 283 5.99 0.94 -20.64
CA ARG A 283 5.07 1.38 -21.71
C ARG A 283 3.61 1.54 -21.24
N GLY A 284 3.34 1.31 -19.95
CA GLY A 284 2.00 1.37 -19.37
C GLY A 284 1.14 0.13 -19.66
N GLU A 285 1.74 -0.96 -20.13
CA GLU A 285 1.02 -2.18 -20.51
C GLU A 285 0.88 -3.14 -19.32
N ARG A 286 -0.34 -3.27 -18.80
CA ARG A 286 -0.66 -4.23 -17.74
C ARG A 286 -0.76 -5.65 -18.28
N THR A 287 -0.15 -6.60 -17.57
CA THR A 287 -0.21 -8.02 -17.96
C THR A 287 -1.40 -8.74 -17.30
N LEU A 288 -1.62 -8.52 -16.00
CA LEU A 288 -2.76 -9.05 -15.26
C LEU A 288 -4.03 -8.25 -15.52
N ARG A 289 -5.14 -8.94 -15.79
CA ARG A 289 -6.44 -8.32 -16.09
C ARG A 289 -7.61 -9.15 -15.59
N MET A 290 -8.75 -8.51 -15.36
CA MET A 290 -10.04 -9.16 -15.21
C MET A 290 -10.62 -9.52 -16.58
N SER A 291 -11.61 -10.42 -16.62
CA SER A 291 -12.43 -10.58 -17.82
C SER A 291 -13.25 -9.31 -18.09
N PRO A 292 -13.66 -9.04 -19.34
CA PRO A 292 -14.43 -7.83 -19.67
C PRO A 292 -15.68 -7.66 -18.79
N ALA A 293 -16.42 -8.76 -18.55
CA ALA A 293 -17.65 -8.72 -17.76
C ALA A 293 -17.39 -8.36 -16.29
N VAL A 294 -16.38 -8.96 -15.66
CA VAL A 294 -16.03 -8.68 -14.27
C VAL A 294 -15.42 -7.29 -14.12
N ARG A 295 -14.59 -6.86 -15.08
CA ARG A 295 -14.04 -5.50 -15.11
C ARG A 295 -15.15 -4.46 -15.18
N GLU A 296 -16.06 -4.59 -16.13
CA GLU A 296 -17.18 -3.65 -16.31
C GLU A 296 -18.07 -3.58 -15.06
N ALA A 297 -18.38 -4.74 -14.45
CA ALA A 297 -19.13 -4.77 -13.20
C ALA A 297 -18.37 -4.10 -12.03
N THR A 298 -17.05 -4.31 -11.95
CA THR A 298 -16.22 -3.75 -10.89
C THR A 298 -16.08 -2.24 -11.04
N ASP A 299 -15.84 -1.75 -12.26
CA ASP A 299 -15.75 -0.33 -12.58
C ASP A 299 -17.11 0.37 -12.35
N ALA A 300 -18.23 -0.31 -12.64
CA ALA A 300 -19.57 0.20 -12.32
C ALA A 300 -19.81 0.35 -10.81
N LEU A 301 -19.41 -0.62 -9.98
CA LEU A 301 -19.49 -0.48 -8.52
C LEU A 301 -18.60 0.66 -8.02
N ARG A 302 -17.38 0.75 -8.54
CA ARG A 302 -16.44 1.82 -8.16
C ARG A 302 -16.99 3.20 -8.51
N GLY A 303 -17.48 3.38 -9.74
CA GLY A 303 -18.10 4.64 -10.19
C GLY A 303 -19.30 5.03 -9.31
N PHE A 304 -20.15 4.06 -8.98
CA PHE A 304 -21.28 4.27 -8.06
C PHE A 304 -20.83 4.74 -6.67
N LEU A 305 -19.81 4.11 -6.08
CA LEU A 305 -19.27 4.53 -4.78
C LEU A 305 -18.68 5.94 -4.83
N PHE A 306 -17.95 6.28 -5.90
CA PHE A 306 -17.49 7.64 -6.11
C PHE A 306 -18.62 8.65 -6.13
N GLU A 307 -19.64 8.40 -6.94
CA GLU A 307 -20.77 9.30 -7.10
C GLU A 307 -21.58 9.46 -5.80
N ARG A 308 -21.88 8.35 -5.11
CA ARG A 308 -22.89 8.29 -4.05
C ARG A 308 -22.32 8.33 -2.65
N VAL A 309 -21.09 7.86 -2.45
CA VAL A 309 -20.48 7.71 -1.13
C VAL A 309 -19.39 8.76 -0.94
N TYR A 310 -18.34 8.77 -1.77
CA TYR A 310 -17.18 9.65 -1.52
C TYR A 310 -17.55 11.13 -1.60
N TRP A 311 -18.31 11.57 -2.60
CA TRP A 311 -18.77 12.97 -2.65
C TRP A 311 -19.62 13.38 -1.47
N ALA A 312 -20.51 12.50 -1.01
CA ALA A 312 -21.35 12.75 0.15
C ALA A 312 -20.51 12.85 1.43
N GLU A 313 -19.54 11.96 1.60
CA GLU A 313 -18.63 11.95 2.74
C GLU A 313 -17.74 13.20 2.74
N PHE A 314 -17.07 13.51 1.63
CA PHE A 314 -16.23 14.72 1.48
C PHE A 314 -17.00 16.03 1.73
N SER A 315 -18.31 16.01 1.51
CA SER A 315 -19.18 17.16 1.79
C SER A 315 -19.61 17.27 3.25
N ARG A 316 -19.25 16.33 4.13
CA ARG A 316 -19.62 16.39 5.55
C ARG A 316 -18.87 17.52 6.28
N PRO A 317 -19.52 18.19 7.26
CA PRO A 317 -18.87 19.24 8.05
C PRO A 317 -17.58 18.81 8.72
N ASP A 318 -17.50 17.57 9.21
CA ASP A 318 -16.31 17.09 9.91
C ASP A 318 -15.13 16.78 8.96
N MET A 319 -15.40 16.41 7.69
CA MET A 319 -14.34 16.34 6.67
C MET A 319 -13.71 17.71 6.42
N ARG A 320 -14.54 18.75 6.31
CA ARG A 320 -14.03 20.13 6.14
C ARG A 320 -13.17 20.55 7.32
N LYS A 321 -13.59 20.24 8.55
CA LYS A 321 -12.78 20.50 9.76
C LYS A 321 -11.46 19.75 9.74
N ALA A 322 -11.45 18.48 9.33
CA ALA A 322 -10.22 17.68 9.25
C ALA A 322 -9.25 18.21 8.21
N ARG A 323 -9.76 18.60 7.03
CA ARG A 323 -8.95 19.28 6.00
C ARG A 323 -8.37 20.60 6.52
N ASP A 324 -9.21 21.47 7.10
CA ASP A 324 -8.77 22.73 7.68
C ASP A 324 -7.71 22.52 8.78
N LEU A 325 -7.90 21.49 9.61
CA LEU A 325 -6.95 21.12 10.66
C LEU A 325 -5.60 20.75 10.07
N VAL A 326 -5.55 19.86 9.07
CA VAL A 326 -4.30 19.44 8.42
C VAL A 326 -3.60 20.64 7.76
N GLN A 327 -4.33 21.50 7.06
CA GLN A 327 -3.78 22.70 6.42
C GLN A 327 -3.23 23.70 7.44
N ARG A 328 -3.91 23.89 8.57
CA ARG A 328 -3.46 24.77 9.66
C ARG A 328 -2.22 24.21 10.35
N LEU A 329 -2.15 22.91 10.61
CA LEU A 329 -0.95 22.27 11.15
C LEU A 329 0.24 22.48 10.21
N TYR A 330 0.07 22.16 8.92
CA TYR A 330 1.11 22.37 7.90
C TYR A 330 1.57 23.83 7.87
N THR A 331 0.64 24.78 7.75
CA THR A 331 0.97 26.22 7.70
C THR A 331 1.69 26.68 8.96
N TYR A 332 1.22 26.25 10.14
CA TYR A 332 1.84 26.62 11.42
C TYR A 332 3.30 26.19 11.48
N PHE A 333 3.59 24.92 11.21
CA PHE A 333 4.96 24.40 11.27
C PHE A 333 5.85 24.97 10.16
N CYS A 334 5.31 25.28 8.97
CA CYS A 334 6.08 26.00 7.94
C CYS A 334 6.50 27.40 8.40
N THR A 335 5.63 28.11 9.11
CA THR A 335 5.95 29.46 9.64
C THR A 335 6.79 29.44 10.92
N ARG A 336 6.88 28.29 11.60
CA ARG A 336 7.56 28.10 12.89
C ARG A 336 8.32 26.78 12.93
N PRO A 337 9.31 26.57 12.04
CA PRO A 337 10.04 25.30 11.96
C PRO A 337 10.77 24.94 13.26
N GLU A 338 11.10 25.92 14.10
CA GLU A 338 11.71 25.73 15.43
C GLU A 338 10.80 24.99 16.43
N THR A 339 9.50 24.88 16.14
CA THR A 339 8.53 24.16 16.96
C THR A 339 8.37 22.69 16.56
N LEU A 340 9.03 22.25 15.48
CA LEU A 340 9.09 20.84 15.13
C LEU A 340 9.85 20.05 16.20
N PRO A 341 9.52 18.77 16.39
CA PRO A 341 10.26 17.92 17.31
C PRO A 341 11.78 17.89 17.00
N PRO A 342 12.66 17.84 18.02
CA PRO A 342 14.11 17.94 17.82
C PRO A 342 14.70 16.90 16.85
N GLU A 343 14.06 15.74 16.70
CA GLU A 343 14.47 14.72 15.73
C GLU A 343 14.43 15.20 14.26
N PHE A 344 13.68 16.25 13.94
CA PHE A 344 13.63 16.84 12.60
C PHE A 344 14.72 17.88 12.35
N ALA A 345 15.51 18.26 13.36
CA ALA A 345 16.56 19.28 13.22
C ALA A 345 17.58 18.94 12.12
N ARG A 346 17.94 17.65 11.98
CA ARG A 346 18.82 17.20 10.91
C ARG A 346 18.17 17.35 9.53
N ALA A 347 16.90 16.93 9.39
CA ALA A 347 16.17 17.03 8.14
C ALA A 347 16.01 18.49 7.68
N LEU A 348 15.79 19.43 8.62
CA LEU A 348 15.72 20.86 8.33
C LEU A 348 17.04 21.45 7.82
N ALA A 349 18.18 20.82 8.08
CA ALA A 349 19.47 21.26 7.54
C ALA A 349 19.69 20.79 6.09
N ASP A 350 19.10 19.66 5.72
CA ASP A 350 19.34 18.98 4.44
C ASP A 350 18.23 19.22 3.40
N GLU A 351 17.02 19.61 3.84
CA GLU A 351 15.83 19.71 2.98
C GLU A 351 15.00 20.99 3.22
N PRO A 352 14.20 21.44 2.22
CA PRO A 352 13.29 22.56 2.38
C PRO A 352 12.29 22.35 3.53
N VAL A 353 11.98 23.41 4.27
CA VAL A 353 11.07 23.39 5.42
C VAL A 353 9.73 22.75 5.06
N GLU A 354 9.18 23.11 3.90
CA GLU A 354 7.91 22.61 3.39
C GLU A 354 7.90 21.08 3.27
N ARG A 355 9.02 20.49 2.84
CA ARG A 355 9.14 19.04 2.71
C ARG A 355 9.21 18.37 4.09
N VAL A 356 10.02 18.91 5.00
CA VAL A 356 10.17 18.37 6.35
C VAL A 356 8.86 18.46 7.14
N VAL A 357 8.13 19.57 7.00
CA VAL A 357 6.81 19.76 7.61
C VAL A 357 5.79 18.81 7.00
N CYS A 358 5.81 18.61 5.69
CA CYS A 358 4.97 17.62 5.01
C CYS A 358 5.20 16.20 5.58
N ASP A 359 6.46 15.81 5.79
CA ASP A 359 6.81 14.52 6.40
C ASP A 359 6.28 14.38 7.83
N TYR A 360 6.42 15.44 8.62
CA TYR A 360 5.94 15.45 9.99
C TYR A 360 4.41 15.34 10.06
N VAL A 361 3.69 16.18 9.31
CA VAL A 361 2.22 16.22 9.33
C VAL A 361 1.61 14.95 8.75
N SER A 362 2.10 14.46 7.60
CA SER A 362 1.63 13.18 7.03
C SER A 362 1.97 11.98 7.92
N GLY A 363 3.06 12.06 8.69
CA GLY A 363 3.47 11.05 9.65
C GLY A 363 2.60 10.94 10.92
N MET A 364 1.73 11.91 11.19
CA MET A 364 0.85 11.92 12.36
C MET A 364 -0.24 10.85 12.27
N THR A 365 -0.70 10.34 13.41
CA THR A 365 -1.97 9.60 13.51
C THR A 365 -3.13 10.58 13.69
N ASP A 366 -4.37 10.14 13.43
CA ASP A 366 -5.54 11.04 13.48
C ASP A 366 -5.69 11.68 14.88
N ARG A 367 -5.57 10.85 15.92
CA ARG A 367 -5.65 11.31 17.31
C ARG A 367 -4.51 12.26 17.68
N PHE A 368 -3.30 12.00 17.19
CA PHE A 368 -2.16 12.88 17.47
C PHE A 368 -2.31 14.23 16.75
N ALA A 369 -2.80 14.23 15.51
CA ALA A 369 -3.09 15.45 14.76
C ALA A 369 -4.19 16.28 15.45
N LEU A 370 -5.26 15.64 15.94
CA LEU A 370 -6.31 16.30 16.73
C LEU A 370 -5.76 16.94 18.01
N GLN A 371 -5.02 16.16 18.81
CA GLN A 371 -4.43 16.66 20.06
C GLN A 371 -3.48 17.84 19.81
N THR A 372 -2.62 17.72 18.79
CA THR A 372 -1.68 18.78 18.40
C THR A 372 -2.42 20.03 17.98
N PHE A 373 -3.51 19.90 17.23
CA PHE A 373 -4.34 21.03 16.83
C PHE A 373 -5.02 21.69 18.02
N GLU A 374 -5.59 20.91 18.95
CA GLU A 374 -6.20 21.43 20.17
C GLU A 374 -5.19 22.23 21.00
N ASP A 375 -3.99 21.68 21.23
CA ASP A 375 -2.96 22.36 22.02
C ASP A 375 -2.44 23.66 21.38
N LEU A 376 -2.42 23.73 20.05
CA LEU A 376 -1.89 24.89 19.32
C LEU A 376 -2.93 25.99 19.07
N PHE A 377 -4.19 25.63 18.81
CA PHE A 377 -5.19 26.56 18.29
C PHE A 377 -6.41 26.74 19.20
N VAL A 378 -6.63 25.87 20.18
CA VAL A 378 -7.79 25.94 21.08
C VAL A 378 -7.35 26.47 22.46
N PRO A 379 -7.85 27.65 22.89
CA PRO A 379 -7.52 28.19 24.21
C PRO A 379 -8.01 27.27 25.33
N ARG A 380 -7.19 27.10 26.38
CA ARG A 380 -7.62 26.42 27.61
C ARG A 380 -8.48 27.39 28.43
N LEU A 381 -9.74 27.03 28.67
CA LEU A 381 -10.63 27.78 29.57
C LEU A 381 -10.04 27.76 30.99
N TRP A 382 -9.84 28.92 31.59
CA TRP A 382 -9.34 29.01 32.97
C TRP A 382 -10.45 28.65 33.95
N SER A 383 -10.26 27.59 34.74
CA SER A 383 -11.08 27.36 35.93
C SER A 383 -10.56 28.25 37.05
N VAL A 384 -11.11 29.46 37.17
CA VAL A 384 -11.11 30.14 38.47
C VAL A 384 -12.19 29.43 39.28
N VAL A 385 -11.78 28.40 40.03
CA VAL A 385 -12.63 27.88 41.11
C VAL A 385 -12.62 28.96 42.17
N GLY A 386 -13.70 29.73 42.24
CA GLY A 386 -13.93 30.73 43.28
C GLY A 386 -14.18 30.10 44.64
#